data_AF-A0A9P5QWM5-F1
#
_entry.id   AF-A0A9P5QWM5-F1
#
_cell.length_a   1.000
_cell.length_b   1.000
_cell.length_c   1.000
_cell.angle_alpha   90.00
_cell.angle_beta   90.00
_cell.angle_gamma   90.00
#
_symmetry.space_group_name_H-M   'P 1'
#
loop_
_entity.id
_entity.type
_entity.pdbx_description
1 polymer ?
#
loop_
_entity_poly.entity_id
_entity_poly.type
_entity_poly.pdbx_seq_one_letter_code
_entity_poly.pdbx_strand_id
1 'polypeptide(L)'
;MATPALILNALSIALGSFQYGHHIGELNSPQKVITVCSEPSFPDLATLGDHFDIGVEADGSLPPCIPMTNAEWSVLVATLTLGGLIGALFVGSRLADRWGRRSALMLNNASLAIGSLAMGCASKYTTMIFGRFLIGIGCGAVTVIVPMYLAEISPPELRGTL
;
A
#
# COMPACT_ATOMS: atom_id res chain seq x y z
N MET A 1 18.08 -13.64 -26.91
CA MET A 1 18.47 -12.26 -26.52
C MET A 1 17.25 -11.54 -25.98
N ALA A 2 17.33 -10.88 -24.83
CA ALA A 2 16.23 -10.05 -24.32
C ALA A 2 16.13 -8.74 -25.14
N THR A 3 14.93 -8.40 -25.61
CA THR A 3 14.68 -7.10 -26.26
C THR A 3 14.61 -5.99 -25.21
N PRO A 4 14.96 -4.74 -25.53
CA PRO A 4 14.88 -3.62 -24.56
C PRO A 4 13.45 -3.41 -24.03
N ALA A 5 12.44 -3.70 -24.85
CA ALA A 5 11.04 -3.68 -24.43
C ALA A 5 10.72 -4.73 -23.35
N LEU A 6 11.33 -5.92 -23.39
CA LEU A 6 11.11 -6.96 -22.36
C LEU A 6 11.66 -6.49 -21.01
N ILE A 7 12.87 -5.92 -21.01
CA ILE A 7 13.54 -5.40 -19.81
C ILE A 7 12.72 -4.25 -19.18
N LEU A 8 12.23 -3.32 -20.01
CA LEU A 8 11.38 -2.22 -19.53
C LEU A 8 10.10 -2.73 -18.86
N ASN A 9 9.43 -3.72 -19.46
CA ASN A 9 8.24 -4.34 -18.87
C ASN A 9 8.57 -5.02 -17.54
N ALA A 10 9.62 -5.86 -17.50
CA ALA A 10 10.04 -6.55 -16.27
C ALA A 10 10.36 -5.56 -15.12
N LEU A 11 11.12 -4.49 -15.41
CA LEU A 11 11.42 -3.43 -14.44
C LEU A 11 10.16 -2.71 -13.94
N SER A 12 9.22 -2.36 -14.83
CA SER A 12 7.97 -1.69 -14.45
C SER A 12 7.08 -2.55 -13.53
N ILE A 13 7.24 -3.87 -13.58
CA ILE A 13 6.46 -4.84 -12.82
C ILE A 13 7.14 -5.16 -11.49
N ALA A 14 8.47 -5.17 -11.45
CA ALA A 14 9.25 -5.27 -10.22
C ALA A 14 8.94 -4.13 -9.22
N LEU A 15 8.55 -2.94 -9.70
CA LEU A 15 8.05 -1.84 -8.86
C LEU A 15 6.81 -2.25 -8.04
N GLY A 16 5.94 -3.11 -8.57
CA GLY A 16 4.78 -3.64 -7.84
C GLY A 16 5.18 -4.51 -6.65
N SER A 17 6.20 -5.34 -6.82
CA SER A 17 6.79 -6.14 -5.74
C SER A 17 7.52 -5.29 -4.71
N PHE A 18 8.22 -4.23 -5.15
CA PHE A 18 8.84 -3.26 -4.25
C PHE A 18 7.79 -2.55 -3.37
N GLN A 19 6.67 -2.13 -3.96
CA GLN A 19 5.61 -1.45 -3.22
C GLN A 19 4.92 -2.36 -2.20
N TYR A 20 4.81 -3.67 -2.47
CA TYR A 20 4.39 -4.64 -1.45
C TYR A 20 5.34 -4.67 -0.25
N GLY A 21 6.65 -4.69 -0.50
CA GLY A 21 7.68 -4.62 0.56
C GLY A 21 7.63 -3.32 1.36
N HIS A 22 7.45 -2.18 0.69
CA HIS A 22 7.29 -0.87 1.34
C HIS A 22 6.11 -0.89 2.32
N HIS A 23 4.93 -1.33 1.86
CA HIS A 23 3.73 -1.33 2.68
C HIS A 23 3.81 -2.27 3.89
N ILE A 24 4.60 -3.35 3.84
CA ILE A 24 4.87 -4.20 5.02
C ILE A 24 5.75 -3.46 6.06
N GLY A 25 6.78 -2.74 5.60
CA GLY A 25 7.79 -2.13 6.48
C GLY A 25 7.43 -0.76 7.06
N GLU A 26 6.68 0.07 6.32
CA GLU A 26 6.53 1.51 6.56
C GLU A 26 5.99 1.89 7.94
N LEU A 27 5.13 1.06 8.56
CA LEU A 27 4.53 1.34 9.86
C LEU A 27 5.40 0.92 11.05
N ASN A 28 6.40 0.07 10.85
CA ASN A 28 7.19 -0.49 11.96
C ASN A 28 8.10 0.58 12.62
N SER A 29 8.67 1.48 11.82
CA SER A 29 9.53 2.57 12.33
C SER A 29 8.76 3.67 13.06
N PRO A 30 7.65 4.24 12.53
CA PRO A 30 6.90 5.30 13.19
C PRO A 30 5.89 4.80 14.24
N GLN A 31 5.84 3.48 14.56
CA GLN A 31 4.87 2.90 15.50
C GLN A 31 4.70 3.73 16.78
N LYS A 32 5.81 4.12 17.43
CA LYS A 32 5.75 4.88 18.69
C LYS A 32 5.13 6.26 18.50
N VAL A 33 5.54 6.98 17.45
CA VAL A 33 5.06 8.33 17.14
C VAL A 33 3.56 8.33 16.81
N ILE A 34 3.09 7.33 16.06
CA ILE A 34 1.67 7.22 15.68
C ILE A 34 0.78 6.88 16.89
N THR A 35 1.25 5.97 17.76
CA THR A 35 0.44 5.39 18.85
C THR A 35 0.53 6.16 20.17
N VAL A 36 1.65 6.86 20.43
CA VAL A 36 1.91 7.57 21.70
C VAL A 36 1.73 9.08 21.51
N CYS A 37 0.49 9.54 21.69
CA CYS A 37 0.10 10.96 21.75
C CYS A 37 0.71 11.76 22.94
N SER A 38 1.74 11.23 23.61
CA SER A 38 2.22 11.71 24.91
C SER A 38 3.75 11.84 24.95
N GLU A 39 4.40 12.00 23.80
CA GLU A 39 5.81 12.39 23.75
C GLU A 39 5.98 13.91 24.02
N PRO A 40 6.96 14.33 24.84
CA PRO A 40 7.26 15.74 25.10
C PRO A 40 7.87 16.47 23.88
N SER A 41 8.05 15.75 22.77
CA SER A 41 8.63 16.20 21.50
C SER A 41 7.69 17.14 20.71
N PHE A 42 6.39 17.15 21.02
CA PHE A 42 5.41 18.06 20.43
C PHE A 42 5.04 19.18 21.42
N PRO A 43 5.70 20.37 21.36
CA PRO A 43 5.15 21.57 21.98
C PRO A 43 3.80 21.91 21.33
N ASP A 44 2.93 22.62 22.07
CA ASP A 44 1.55 22.91 21.66
C ASP A 44 1.45 23.38 20.20
N LEU A 45 0.66 22.64 19.41
CA LEU A 45 0.50 22.82 17.96
C LEU A 45 -0.14 24.16 17.56
N ALA A 46 -0.49 25.00 18.54
CA ALA A 46 -0.82 26.42 18.34
C ALA A 46 0.35 27.25 17.77
N THR A 47 1.57 26.71 17.73
CA THR A 47 2.79 27.41 17.29
C THR A 47 3.39 26.91 15.96
N LEU A 48 2.86 25.82 15.38
CA LEU A 48 3.41 25.18 14.17
C LEU A 48 2.49 25.23 12.94
N GLY A 49 1.45 26.06 12.96
CA GLY A 49 0.50 26.23 11.85
C GLY A 49 1.03 26.96 10.60
N ASP A 50 2.34 27.25 10.52
CA ASP A 50 2.93 28.20 9.56
C ASP A 50 4.03 27.57 8.65
N HIS A 51 4.13 26.23 8.57
CA HIS A 51 5.23 25.59 7.82
C HIS A 51 5.00 24.22 7.14
N PHE A 52 3.75 23.76 6.96
CA PHE A 52 3.50 22.50 6.24
C PHE A 52 2.22 22.51 5.40
N ASP A 53 2.28 23.15 4.23
CA ASP A 53 1.19 23.17 3.24
C ASP A 53 1.02 21.84 2.50
N ILE A 54 0.12 20.98 3.01
CA ILE A 54 -0.60 20.01 2.17
C ILE A 54 -2.10 20.24 2.36
N GLY A 55 -2.70 20.96 1.42
CA GLY A 55 -4.05 21.50 1.54
C GLY A 55 -5.18 20.47 1.44
N VAL A 56 -5.72 20.07 2.60
CA VAL A 56 -7.09 19.56 2.74
C VAL A 56 -7.72 20.23 3.97
N GLU A 57 -8.54 21.26 3.75
CA GLU A 57 -9.22 22.00 4.82
C GLU A 57 -10.75 21.88 4.73
N ALA A 58 -11.38 21.50 5.85
CA ALA A 58 -12.70 21.95 6.31
C ALA A 58 -12.99 21.33 7.69
N ASP A 59 -12.63 22.02 8.78
CA ASP A 59 -12.79 21.54 10.18
C ASP A 59 -12.24 20.11 10.43
N GLY A 60 -10.93 19.88 10.36
CA GLY A 60 -9.85 20.87 10.24
C GLY A 60 -8.47 20.19 10.30
N SER A 61 -7.59 20.67 11.17
CA SER A 61 -6.25 20.11 11.42
C SER A 61 -6.28 18.58 11.59
N LEU A 62 -5.46 17.86 10.82
CA LEU A 62 -5.30 16.42 10.99
C LEU A 62 -4.59 16.15 12.33
N PRO A 63 -5.10 15.24 13.19
CA PRO A 63 -4.48 15.00 14.49
C PRO A 63 -3.07 14.43 14.30
N PRO A 64 -2.05 14.94 15.03
CA PRO A 64 -0.65 14.54 14.86
C PRO A 64 -0.35 13.10 15.30
N CYS A 65 -1.30 12.45 15.97
CA CYS A 65 -1.22 11.09 16.50
C CYS A 65 -2.63 10.47 16.55
N ILE A 66 -2.70 9.14 16.63
CA ILE A 66 -3.97 8.41 16.78
C ILE A 66 -3.85 7.50 18.01
N PRO A 67 -4.52 7.82 19.13
CA PRO A 67 -4.41 7.02 20.34
C PRO A 67 -5.00 5.63 20.10
N MET A 68 -4.18 4.59 20.32
CA MET A 68 -4.59 3.19 20.16
C MET A 68 -3.75 2.27 21.06
N THR A 69 -4.33 1.13 21.41
CA THR A 69 -3.69 0.09 22.23
C THR A 69 -2.76 -0.81 21.40
N ASN A 70 -1.87 -1.55 22.07
CA ASN A 70 -1.02 -2.56 21.41
C ASN A 70 -1.83 -3.65 20.67
N ALA A 71 -3.04 -3.96 21.14
CA ALA A 71 -3.95 -4.90 20.49
C ALA A 71 -4.51 -4.31 19.18
N GLU A 72 -4.94 -3.05 19.21
CA GLU A 72 -5.43 -2.32 18.03
C GLU A 72 -4.33 -2.14 16.98
N TRP A 73 -3.10 -1.80 17.39
CA TRP A 73 -1.95 -1.77 16.48
C TRP A 73 -1.73 -3.13 15.79
N SER A 74 -1.81 -4.22 16.56
CA SER A 74 -1.64 -5.59 16.03
C SER A 74 -2.75 -5.96 15.03
N VAL A 75 -4.00 -5.58 15.30
CA VAL A 75 -5.13 -5.74 14.37
C VAL A 75 -4.90 -4.93 13.10
N LEU A 76 -4.47 -3.67 13.22
CA LEU A 76 -4.17 -2.80 12.09
C LEU A 76 -3.12 -3.41 11.16
N VAL A 77 -1.99 -3.90 11.71
CA VAL A 77 -0.96 -4.58 10.91
C VAL A 77 -1.51 -5.85 10.27
N ALA A 78 -2.30 -6.65 10.99
CA ALA A 78 -2.92 -7.87 10.47
C ALA A 78 -3.95 -7.62 9.34
N THR A 79 -4.62 -6.46 9.31
CA THR A 79 -5.60 -6.14 8.27
C THR A 79 -5.00 -6.05 6.87
N LEU A 80 -3.71 -5.73 6.74
CA LEU A 80 -2.98 -5.79 5.46
C LEU A 80 -2.96 -7.23 4.92
N THR A 81 -2.67 -8.21 5.77
CA THR A 81 -2.65 -9.64 5.41
C THR A 81 -4.04 -10.17 5.07
N LEU A 82 -5.07 -9.74 5.81
CA LEU A 82 -6.48 -10.09 5.53
C LEU A 82 -6.95 -9.51 4.18
N GLY A 83 -6.62 -8.24 3.91
CA GLY A 83 -6.84 -7.63 2.60
C GLY A 83 -6.08 -8.37 1.49
N GLY A 84 -4.83 -8.76 1.76
CA GLY A 84 -3.97 -9.52 0.86
C GLY A 84 -4.56 -10.88 0.46
N LEU A 85 -5.09 -11.62 1.43
CA LEU A 85 -5.79 -12.88 1.17
C LEU A 85 -6.99 -12.69 0.23
N ILE A 86 -7.82 -11.68 0.49
CA ILE A 86 -8.99 -11.36 -0.34
C ILE A 86 -8.54 -10.92 -1.74
N GLY A 87 -7.56 -10.02 -1.84
CA GLY A 87 -6.99 -9.56 -3.10
C GLY A 87 -6.49 -10.71 -3.98
N ALA A 88 -5.67 -11.60 -3.41
CA ALA A 88 -5.13 -12.76 -4.13
C ALA A 88 -6.23 -13.68 -4.67
N LEU A 89 -7.24 -14.00 -3.85
CA LEU A 89 -8.35 -14.91 -4.23
C LEU A 89 -9.24 -14.32 -5.34
N PHE A 90 -9.61 -13.04 -5.26
CA PHE A 90 -10.49 -12.42 -6.25
C PHE A 90 -9.78 -12.11 -7.56
N VAL A 91 -8.50 -11.73 -7.51
CA VAL A 91 -7.76 -11.29 -8.70
C VAL A 91 -7.34 -12.47 -9.58
N GLY A 92 -6.83 -13.54 -8.97
CA GLY A 92 -6.38 -14.74 -9.68
C GLY A 92 -7.49 -15.57 -10.34
N SER A 93 -8.76 -15.35 -9.98
CA SER A 93 -9.90 -16.17 -10.43
C SER A 93 -10.94 -15.44 -11.31
N ARG A 94 -10.92 -14.11 -11.34
CA ARG A 94 -11.95 -13.29 -12.02
C ARG A 94 -11.43 -12.07 -12.76
N LEU A 95 -10.35 -11.43 -12.28
CA LEU A 95 -9.90 -10.15 -12.81
C LEU A 95 -8.84 -10.31 -13.90
N ALA A 96 -7.82 -11.15 -13.66
CA ALA A 96 -6.73 -11.38 -14.60
C ALA A 96 -7.24 -11.94 -15.95
N ASP A 97 -8.11 -12.95 -15.91
CA ASP A 97 -8.65 -13.62 -17.09
C ASP A 97 -9.65 -12.77 -17.88
N ARG A 98 -10.36 -11.85 -17.22
CA ARG A 98 -11.50 -11.13 -17.83
C ARG A 98 -11.16 -9.74 -18.35
N TRP A 99 -10.24 -9.02 -17.68
CA TRP A 99 -9.85 -7.65 -18.05
C TRP A 99 -8.42 -7.54 -18.59
N GLY A 100 -7.67 -8.64 -18.58
CA GLY A 100 -6.27 -8.68 -18.99
C GLY A 100 -5.33 -8.12 -17.92
N ARG A 101 -4.11 -8.66 -17.91
CA ARG A 101 -3.13 -8.45 -16.83
C ARG A 101 -2.67 -7.00 -16.69
N ARG A 102 -2.51 -6.26 -17.79
CA ARG A 102 -2.15 -4.83 -17.77
C ARG A 102 -3.22 -3.98 -17.07
N SER A 103 -4.50 -4.24 -17.35
CA SER A 103 -5.63 -3.54 -16.72
C SER A 103 -5.69 -3.84 -15.22
N ALA A 104 -5.43 -5.09 -14.83
CA ALA A 104 -5.35 -5.50 -13.43
C ALA A 104 -4.20 -4.79 -12.67
N LEU A 105 -3.04 -4.58 -13.31
CA LEU A 105 -1.97 -3.75 -12.73
C LEU A 105 -2.39 -2.29 -12.55
N MET A 106 -3.15 -1.70 -13.49
CA MET A 106 -3.62 -0.32 -13.33
C MET A 106 -4.66 -0.19 -12.21
N LEU A 107 -5.57 -1.16 -12.06
CA LEU A 107 -6.52 -1.20 -10.94
C LEU A 107 -5.81 -1.36 -9.59
N ASN A 108 -4.76 -2.19 -9.53
CA ASN A 108 -3.90 -2.31 -8.35
C ASN A 108 -3.31 -0.95 -7.95
N ASN A 109 -2.69 -0.23 -8.89
CA ASN A 109 -2.13 1.10 -8.62
C ASN A 109 -3.19 2.08 -8.10
N ALA A 110 -4.42 2.05 -8.65
CA ALA A 110 -5.53 2.85 -8.14
C ALA A 110 -5.91 2.49 -6.70
N SER A 111 -5.99 1.19 -6.36
CA SER A 111 -6.29 0.75 -4.98
C SER A 111 -5.21 1.17 -3.97
N LEU A 112 -3.93 1.10 -4.37
CA LEU A 112 -2.80 1.52 -3.54
C LEU A 112 -2.80 3.04 -3.34
N ALA A 113 -3.06 3.82 -4.39
CA ALA A 113 -3.18 5.27 -4.31
C ALA A 113 -4.33 5.71 -3.40
N ILE A 114 -5.53 5.13 -3.56
CA ILE A 114 -6.71 5.44 -2.73
C ILE A 114 -6.47 5.03 -1.27
N GLY A 115 -5.92 3.84 -1.03
CA GLY A 115 -5.63 3.37 0.33
C GLY A 115 -4.52 4.17 1.01
N SER A 116 -3.49 4.59 0.27
CA SER A 116 -2.42 5.44 0.78
C SER A 116 -2.93 6.84 1.13
N LEU A 117 -3.77 7.44 0.27
CA LEU A 117 -4.44 8.71 0.55
C LEU A 117 -5.36 8.60 1.78
N ALA A 118 -6.11 7.50 1.91
CA ALA A 118 -6.98 7.25 3.07
C ALA A 118 -6.18 7.09 4.39
N MET A 119 -4.98 6.50 4.36
CA MET A 119 -4.09 6.48 5.53
C MET A 119 -3.45 7.85 5.80
N GLY A 120 -3.03 8.57 4.75
CA GLY A 120 -2.42 9.90 4.86
C GLY A 120 -3.37 10.97 5.40
N CYS A 121 -4.67 10.84 5.14
CA CYS A 121 -5.73 11.70 5.70
C CYS A 121 -6.49 11.02 6.87
N ALA A 122 -5.91 10.02 7.54
CA ALA A 122 -6.59 9.32 8.62
C ALA A 122 -6.63 10.14 9.92
N SER A 123 -7.80 10.68 10.27
CA SER A 123 -8.01 11.35 11.56
C SER A 123 -8.42 10.39 12.70
N LYS A 124 -8.67 9.10 12.39
CA LYS A 124 -9.22 8.09 13.30
C LYS A 124 -8.66 6.70 12.98
N TYR A 125 -8.52 5.86 14.00
CA TYR A 125 -8.08 4.46 13.89
C TYR A 125 -8.88 3.66 12.84
N THR A 126 -10.20 3.89 12.74
CA THR A 126 -11.06 3.24 11.75
C THR A 126 -10.70 3.59 10.30
N THR A 127 -10.42 4.86 10.02
CA THR A 127 -9.96 5.32 8.69
C THR A 127 -8.60 4.72 8.35
N MET A 128 -7.70 4.66 9.35
CA MET A 128 -6.37 4.07 9.20
C MET A 128 -6.45 2.57 8.84
N ILE A 129 -7.28 1.78 9.56
CA ILE A 129 -7.56 0.37 9.20
C ILE A 129 -8.14 0.26 7.79
N PHE A 130 -9.09 1.12 7.43
CA PHE A 130 -9.75 1.04 6.11
C PHE A 130 -8.76 1.27 4.96
N GLY A 131 -7.90 2.29 5.06
CA GLY A 131 -6.81 2.51 4.11
C GLY A 131 -5.82 1.33 4.07
N ARG A 132 -5.48 0.77 5.24
CA ARG A 132 -4.60 -0.39 5.38
C ARG A 132 -5.14 -1.66 4.72
N PHE A 133 -6.44 -1.90 4.85
CA PHE A 133 -7.16 -3.00 4.23
C PHE A 133 -7.24 -2.86 2.70
N LEU A 134 -7.52 -1.65 2.19
CA LEU A 134 -7.50 -1.36 0.74
C LEU A 134 -6.12 -1.58 0.12
N ILE A 135 -5.06 -1.11 0.78
CA ILE A 135 -3.67 -1.40 0.40
C ILE A 135 -3.43 -2.91 0.39
N GLY A 136 -3.87 -3.61 1.44
CA GLY A 136 -3.81 -5.07 1.52
C GLY A 136 -4.39 -5.75 0.28
N ILE A 137 -5.58 -5.33 -0.19
CA ILE A 137 -6.20 -5.90 -1.40
C ILE A 137 -5.32 -5.72 -2.65
N GLY A 138 -4.75 -4.54 -2.87
CA GLY A 138 -3.81 -4.30 -3.97
C GLY A 138 -2.52 -5.14 -3.83
N CYS A 139 -1.93 -5.14 -2.64
CA CYS A 139 -0.79 -5.96 -2.26
C CYS A 139 -1.01 -7.46 -2.52
N GLY A 140 -2.21 -7.98 -2.24
CA GLY A 140 -2.61 -9.35 -2.59
C GLY A 140 -2.82 -9.59 -4.09
N ALA A 141 -3.33 -8.59 -4.80
CA ALA A 141 -3.49 -8.64 -6.25
C ALA A 141 -2.13 -8.76 -6.96
N VAL A 142 -1.17 -7.90 -6.59
CA VAL A 142 0.10 -7.76 -7.30
C VAL A 142 0.99 -8.99 -7.14
N THR A 143 0.98 -9.65 -5.97
CA THR A 143 1.74 -10.89 -5.73
C THR A 143 1.29 -12.06 -6.60
N VAL A 144 0.05 -12.08 -7.09
CA VAL A 144 -0.45 -13.08 -8.05
C VAL A 144 -0.17 -12.66 -9.50
N ILE A 145 -0.42 -11.40 -9.86
CA ILE A 145 -0.31 -10.96 -11.26
C ILE A 145 1.16 -10.84 -11.71
N VAL A 146 2.07 -10.36 -10.86
CA VAL A 146 3.49 -10.16 -11.19
C VAL A 146 4.14 -11.43 -11.75
N PRO A 147 4.21 -12.56 -11.01
CA PRO A 147 4.86 -13.78 -11.52
C PRO A 147 4.12 -14.37 -12.71
N MET A 148 2.79 -14.24 -12.77
CA MET A 148 2.00 -14.74 -13.90
C MET A 148 2.31 -13.96 -15.20
N TYR A 149 2.33 -12.63 -15.16
CA TYR A 149 2.66 -11.83 -16.34
C TYR A 149 4.11 -12.07 -16.77
N LEU A 150 5.03 -12.12 -15.81
CA LEU A 150 6.45 -12.33 -16.08
C LEU A 150 6.71 -13.68 -16.74
N ALA A 151 6.03 -14.75 -16.31
CA ALA A 151 6.08 -16.07 -16.94
C ALA A 151 5.54 -16.07 -18.38
N GLU A 152 4.64 -15.17 -18.75
CA GLU A 152 4.12 -15.06 -20.13
C GLU A 152 5.00 -14.23 -21.07
N ILE A 153 5.54 -13.10 -20.61
CA ILE A 153 6.43 -12.28 -21.44
C ILE A 153 7.83 -12.88 -21.57
N SER A 154 8.25 -13.72 -20.63
CA SER A 154 9.59 -14.30 -20.62
C SER A 154 9.75 -15.41 -21.66
N PRO A 155 10.79 -15.38 -22.51
CA PRO A 155 11.14 -16.52 -23.34
C PRO A 155 11.52 -17.72 -22.46
N PRO A 156 11.35 -18.97 -22.95
CA PRO A 156 11.53 -20.18 -22.13
C PRO A 156 12.92 -20.30 -21.50
N GLU A 157 13.94 -19.72 -22.14
CA GLU A 157 15.34 -19.66 -21.68
C GLU A 157 15.57 -18.78 -20.44
N LEU A 158 14.70 -17.77 -20.19
CA LEU A 158 14.91 -16.74 -19.15
C LEU A 158 13.85 -16.77 -18.03
N ARG A 159 12.86 -17.67 -18.11
CA ARG A 159 11.72 -17.77 -17.18
C ARG A 159 12.04 -17.96 -15.70
N GLY A 160 13.26 -18.35 -15.35
CA GLY A 160 13.72 -18.52 -13.96
C GLY A 160 14.72 -17.46 -13.48
N THR A 161 15.06 -16.47 -14.33
CA THR A 161 16.04 -15.43 -14.03
C THR A 161 15.42 -14.02 -14.04
N LEU A 162 14.25 -13.88 -14.67
CA LEU A 162 13.39 -12.70 -14.63
C LEU A 162 12.38 -12.84 -13.49
#